data_AF-A0A7Y3FP35-F1
#
_entry.id   AF-A0A7Y3FP35-F1
#
_cell.length_a   1.000
_cell.length_b   1.000
_cell.length_c   1.000
_cell.angle_alpha   90.00
_cell.angle_beta   90.00
_cell.angle_gamma   90.00
#
_symmetry.space_group_name_H-M   'P 1'
#
loop_
_entity.id
_entity.type
_entity.pdbx_description
1 polymer ?
#
loop_
_entity_poly.entity_id
_entity_poly.type
_entity_poly.pdbx_seq_one_letter_code
_entity_poly.pdbx_strand_id
1 'polypeptide(L)'
;MGLTVTHPPFDDERVRQAVAQGIDRQRIVDTFYPPGSETADFFTPCTLTNACNGEPWYDFDLDAARALMEEAGLADGFDTVIRYRQVDRGYLPTPADVAADIQAQLSANLNINATIEEVESSQFIDESNQGLYDGIHLLGWTGDYPHVTNFLDGHFGKTITQFGEPFDDIAGPLEQAASIADPDEAAPLYEAANNAIREHVPMVPVSHSGAFVAARAGIEGAHAPPWGHIQFNLWDNGSDTLVFFQNAEPGSLYCADETDGESLRVCGQIIEALYRYTIDGEVVPGLATECAPNDDLTVWTCSLREGVTFHDGSTFDANDVVVSYTAGLDASSPLHTGSTGSWVYYDYIFGGLINAG
;
A
#
# COMPACT_ATOMS: atom_id res chain seq x y z
N MET A 1 0.76 10.04 5.93
CA MET A 1 -0.19 10.73 6.83
C MET A 1 -1.34 11.25 5.98
N GLY A 2 -2.49 10.58 5.98
CA GLY A 2 -3.64 10.96 5.13
C GLY A 2 -4.46 12.10 5.71
N LEU A 3 -5.00 12.94 4.81
CA LEU A 3 -5.81 14.12 5.09
C LEU A 3 -7.08 14.04 4.23
N THR A 4 -8.21 13.69 4.83
CA THR A 4 -9.45 13.48 4.06
C THR A 4 -10.04 14.81 3.61
N VAL A 5 -10.06 15.06 2.30
CA VAL A 5 -10.33 16.37 1.69
C VAL A 5 -11.80 16.79 1.70
N THR A 6 -12.69 15.91 2.15
CA THR A 6 -14.12 16.17 2.31
C THR A 6 -14.50 16.67 3.71
N HIS A 7 -13.53 16.69 4.64
CA HIS A 7 -13.76 17.06 6.03
C HIS A 7 -13.08 18.39 6.38
N PRO A 8 -13.83 19.41 6.84
CA PRO A 8 -13.23 20.63 7.33
C PRO A 8 -12.31 20.39 8.55
N PRO A 9 -11.19 21.13 8.67
CA PRO A 9 -10.69 22.17 7.75
C PRO A 9 -9.77 21.63 6.64
N PHE A 10 -9.65 20.32 6.49
CA PHE A 10 -8.81 19.70 5.46
C PHE A 10 -9.44 19.74 4.06
N ASP A 11 -10.65 20.28 3.91
CA ASP A 11 -11.22 20.65 2.62
C ASP A 11 -10.54 21.88 2.00
N ASP A 12 -9.88 22.71 2.81
CA ASP A 12 -9.02 23.81 2.34
C ASP A 12 -7.61 23.30 2.02
N GLU A 13 -7.23 23.37 0.75
CA GLU A 13 -5.91 22.95 0.26
C GLU A 13 -4.76 23.66 0.96
N ARG A 14 -4.93 24.94 1.33
CA ARG A 14 -3.88 25.70 2.02
C ARG A 14 -3.59 25.13 3.39
N VAL A 15 -4.60 24.59 4.07
CA VAL A 15 -4.43 23.92 5.37
C VAL A 15 -3.63 22.63 5.19
N ARG A 16 -3.90 21.86 4.13
CA ARG A 16 -3.14 20.64 3.83
C ARG A 16 -1.68 20.97 3.47
N GLN A 17 -1.45 21.95 2.61
CA GLN A 17 -0.11 22.45 2.27
C GLN A 17 0.64 23.01 3.48
N ALA A 18 -0.05 23.68 4.41
CA ALA A 18 0.54 24.14 5.66
C ALA A 18 0.99 22.96 6.53
N VAL A 19 0.16 21.92 6.67
CA VAL A 19 0.53 20.71 7.39
C VAL A 19 1.71 19.99 6.73
N ALA A 20 1.75 19.92 5.39
CA ALA A 20 2.86 19.30 4.67
C ALA A 20 4.21 19.98 4.92
N GLN A 21 4.23 21.30 5.00
CA GLN A 21 5.44 22.10 5.26
C GLN A 21 5.74 22.26 6.75
N GLY A 22 4.74 22.13 7.61
CA GLY A 22 4.84 22.34 9.07
C GLY A 22 5.26 21.11 9.87
N ILE A 23 5.50 19.96 9.23
CA ILE A 23 5.99 18.73 9.87
C ILE A 23 7.45 18.50 9.47
N ASP A 24 8.34 18.42 10.46
CA ASP A 24 9.72 17.98 10.33
C ASP A 24 9.76 16.45 10.18
N ARG A 25 9.68 16.02 8.92
CA ARG A 25 9.68 14.60 8.52
C ARG A 25 11.03 13.95 8.79
N GLN A 26 12.13 14.68 8.63
CA GLN A 26 13.47 14.17 8.88
C GLN A 26 13.65 13.79 10.34
N ARG A 27 13.19 14.63 11.27
CA ARG A 27 13.18 14.30 12.70
C ARG A 27 12.42 13.00 13.00
N ILE A 28 11.26 12.80 12.38
CA ILE A 28 10.47 11.58 12.57
C ILE A 28 11.27 10.36 12.10
N VAL A 29 11.85 10.43 10.90
CA VAL A 29 12.69 9.36 10.33
C VAL A 29 13.89 9.06 11.23
N ASP A 30 14.66 10.08 11.61
CA ASP A 30 15.87 9.93 12.42
C ASP A 30 15.59 9.35 13.82
N THR A 31 14.39 9.59 14.35
CA THR A 31 14.03 9.19 15.72
C THR A 31 13.42 7.80 15.79
N PHE A 32 12.50 7.47 14.86
CA PHE A 32 11.64 6.29 14.99
C PHE A 32 11.94 5.20 13.95
N TYR A 33 12.60 5.53 12.84
CA TYR A 33 12.79 4.60 11.74
C TYR A 33 14.17 3.92 11.80
N PRO A 34 14.28 2.67 11.32
CA PRO A 34 15.54 1.94 11.32
C PRO A 34 16.58 2.57 10.37
N PRO A 35 17.88 2.27 10.56
CA PRO A 35 18.91 2.66 9.60
C PRO A 35 18.57 2.20 8.18
N GLY A 36 18.84 3.06 7.19
CA GLY A 36 18.47 2.81 5.79
C GLY A 36 17.10 3.37 5.40
N SER A 37 16.38 3.98 6.34
CA SER A 37 15.18 4.77 6.06
C SER A 37 15.53 6.19 5.64
N GLU A 38 14.66 6.80 4.83
CA GLU A 38 14.78 8.17 4.34
C GLU A 38 13.42 8.86 4.33
N THR A 39 13.42 10.20 4.27
CA THR A 39 12.20 10.98 4.01
C THR A 39 11.70 10.71 2.60
N ALA A 40 10.40 10.58 2.42
CA ALA A 40 9.80 10.30 1.13
C ALA A 40 9.52 11.58 0.33
N ASP A 41 10.13 11.74 -0.84
CA ASP A 41 9.86 12.88 -1.74
C ASP A 41 8.65 12.66 -2.65
N PHE A 42 8.19 11.42 -2.76
CA PHE A 42 7.03 10.99 -3.54
C PHE A 42 6.22 9.99 -2.73
N PHE A 43 4.98 9.71 -3.13
CA PHE A 43 4.20 8.62 -2.53
C PHE A 43 4.86 7.25 -2.79
N THR A 44 5.50 7.12 -3.95
CA THR A 44 6.14 5.90 -4.45
C THR A 44 7.65 5.90 -4.14
N PRO A 45 8.23 4.73 -3.82
CA PRO A 45 9.69 4.61 -3.72
C PRO A 45 10.36 4.77 -5.10
N CYS A 46 11.43 5.56 -5.19
CA CYS A 46 12.14 5.86 -6.44
C CYS A 46 12.89 4.66 -7.07
N THR A 47 12.84 3.49 -6.44
CA THR A 47 13.38 2.24 -7.00
C THR A 47 12.53 1.70 -8.15
N LEU A 48 11.29 2.17 -8.30
CA LEU A 48 10.40 1.79 -9.39
C LEU A 48 10.56 2.72 -10.60
N THR A 49 10.47 2.15 -11.80
CA THR A 49 10.39 2.93 -13.05
C THR A 49 9.20 3.89 -12.98
N ASN A 50 9.41 5.17 -13.35
CA ASN A 50 8.43 6.25 -13.31
C ASN A 50 7.91 6.68 -11.91
N ALA A 51 8.43 6.14 -10.81
CA ALA A 51 7.92 6.49 -9.48
C ALA A 51 8.13 7.95 -9.12
N CYS A 52 9.33 8.48 -9.33
CA CYS A 52 9.75 9.79 -8.84
C CYS A 52 9.92 10.83 -9.97
N ASN A 53 9.04 10.77 -10.97
CA ASN A 53 8.98 11.81 -11.99
C ASN A 53 8.26 13.03 -11.40
N GLY A 54 8.83 14.23 -11.55
CA GLY A 54 8.25 15.48 -11.10
C GLY A 54 9.05 16.19 -10.02
N GLU A 55 8.39 17.09 -9.31
CA GLU A 55 8.99 17.87 -8.22
C GLU A 55 9.00 17.06 -6.91
N PRO A 56 10.11 17.09 -6.15
CA PRO A 56 10.16 16.44 -4.85
C PRO A 56 9.24 17.13 -3.85
N TRP A 57 8.83 16.39 -2.81
CA TRP A 57 7.96 16.90 -1.76
C TRP A 57 8.50 18.17 -1.07
N TYR A 58 7.62 18.89 -0.39
CA TYR A 58 8.00 20.08 0.36
C TYR A 58 9.07 19.80 1.43
N ASP A 59 10.04 20.69 1.52
CA ASP A 59 10.93 20.78 2.68
C ASP A 59 10.15 21.27 3.91
N PHE A 60 10.71 21.05 5.10
CA PHE A 60 10.19 21.64 6.32
C PHE A 60 10.41 23.16 6.30
N ASP A 61 9.32 23.92 6.18
CA ASP A 61 9.31 25.38 6.18
C ASP A 61 8.16 25.89 7.07
N LEU A 62 8.52 26.19 8.32
CA LEU A 62 7.57 26.65 9.33
C LEU A 62 6.98 28.04 9.02
N ASP A 63 7.76 28.91 8.39
CA ASP A 63 7.30 30.27 8.10
C ASP A 63 6.29 30.24 6.95
N ALA A 64 6.55 29.45 5.90
CA ALA A 64 5.60 29.22 4.82
C ALA A 64 4.32 28.53 5.31
N ALA A 65 4.46 27.52 6.17
CA ALA A 65 3.31 26.82 6.76
C ALA A 65 2.42 27.76 7.59
N ARG A 66 3.00 28.63 8.41
CA ARG A 66 2.25 29.62 9.19
C ARG A 66 1.57 30.67 8.33
N ALA A 67 2.23 31.12 7.26
CA ALA A 67 1.62 32.05 6.30
C ALA A 67 0.36 31.44 5.64
N LEU A 68 0.42 30.16 5.25
CA LEU A 68 -0.75 29.46 4.70
C LEU A 68 -1.88 29.31 5.73
N MET A 69 -1.57 29.04 7.00
CA MET A 69 -2.56 29.01 8.08
C MET A 69 -3.20 30.40 8.30
N GLU A 70 -2.43 31.48 8.21
CA GLU A 70 -2.95 32.85 8.25
C GLU A 70 -3.87 33.16 7.08
N GLU A 71 -3.48 32.80 5.86
CA GLU A 71 -4.30 32.98 4.64
C GLU A 71 -5.60 32.17 4.68
N ALA A 72 -5.57 30.98 5.28
CA ALA A 72 -6.73 30.14 5.55
C ALA A 72 -7.63 30.70 6.68
N GLY A 73 -7.17 31.72 7.42
CA GLY A 73 -7.90 32.28 8.56
C GLY A 73 -7.85 31.39 9.80
N LEU A 74 -6.85 30.50 9.89
CA LEU A 74 -6.67 29.50 10.95
C LEU A 74 -5.33 29.68 11.70
N ALA A 75 -4.80 30.91 11.77
CA ALA A 75 -3.55 31.21 12.49
C ALA A 75 -3.57 30.80 13.97
N ASP A 76 -4.74 30.84 14.60
CA ASP A 76 -4.96 30.41 15.99
C ASP A 76 -5.07 28.88 16.13
N GLY A 77 -5.00 28.13 15.02
CA GLY A 77 -5.12 26.68 14.98
C GLY A 77 -6.56 26.17 15.02
N PHE A 78 -6.70 24.86 15.22
CA PHE A 78 -7.97 24.15 15.34
C PHE A 78 -7.78 22.82 16.09
N ASP A 79 -8.90 22.23 16.53
CA ASP A 79 -8.91 20.89 17.11
C ASP A 79 -9.03 19.83 16.03
N THR A 80 -8.30 18.73 16.16
CA THR A 80 -8.40 17.58 15.24
C THR A 80 -8.08 16.27 15.95
N VAL A 81 -8.01 15.18 15.21
CA VAL A 81 -7.67 13.85 15.71
C VAL A 81 -6.66 13.19 14.78
N ILE A 82 -5.72 12.45 15.37
CA ILE A 82 -4.79 11.55 14.69
C ILE A 82 -5.24 10.12 15.01
N ARG A 83 -5.63 9.38 13.98
CA ARG A 83 -6.03 7.99 14.07
C ARG A 83 -4.96 7.07 13.54
N TYR A 84 -4.79 5.94 14.19
CA TYR A 84 -3.88 4.89 13.76
C TYR A 84 -4.34 3.54 14.29
N ARG A 85 -3.80 2.46 13.74
CA ARG A 85 -3.93 1.11 14.28
C ARG A 85 -2.63 0.70 14.98
N GLN A 86 -2.72 0.06 16.15
CA GLN A 86 -1.55 -0.35 16.95
C GLN A 86 -0.89 -1.62 16.37
N VAL A 87 -0.29 -1.44 15.20
CA VAL A 87 0.18 -2.51 14.32
C VAL A 87 1.49 -2.04 13.71
N ASP A 88 2.62 -2.61 14.16
CA ASP A 88 3.93 -2.26 13.62
C ASP A 88 4.05 -2.67 12.15
N ARG A 89 4.52 -1.71 11.33
CA ARG A 89 4.68 -1.86 9.88
C ARG A 89 6.02 -1.30 9.45
N GLY A 90 6.56 -1.83 8.35
CA GLY A 90 7.80 -1.28 7.77
C GLY A 90 7.68 0.22 7.51
N TYR A 91 6.56 0.65 6.92
CA TYR A 91 6.27 2.06 6.63
C TYR A 91 5.88 2.90 7.86
N LEU A 92 5.59 2.31 9.02
CA LEU A 92 5.19 3.01 10.24
C LEU A 92 5.56 2.14 11.47
N PRO A 93 6.83 2.18 11.92
CA PRO A 93 7.24 1.56 13.17
C PRO A 93 6.70 2.37 14.36
N THR A 94 6.40 1.70 15.47
CA THR A 94 5.96 2.35 16.72
C THR A 94 4.85 3.39 16.50
N PRO A 95 3.67 3.01 15.95
CA PRO A 95 2.64 3.97 15.51
C PRO A 95 2.23 5.01 16.57
N ALA A 96 2.10 4.60 17.84
CA ALA A 96 1.75 5.50 18.93
C ALA A 96 2.80 6.59 19.19
N ASP A 97 4.09 6.25 19.10
CA ASP A 97 5.20 7.19 19.32
C ASP A 97 5.30 8.20 18.16
N VAL A 98 5.16 7.71 16.93
CA VAL A 98 5.11 8.57 15.74
C VAL A 98 3.90 9.52 15.79
N ALA A 99 2.72 9.01 16.20
CA ALA A 99 1.52 9.84 16.37
C ALA A 99 1.73 10.93 17.44
N ALA A 100 2.40 10.60 18.56
CA ALA A 100 2.72 11.55 19.62
C ALA A 100 3.71 12.64 19.16
N ASP A 101 4.71 12.28 18.35
CA ASP A 101 5.63 13.27 17.77
C ASP A 101 4.91 14.20 16.78
N ILE A 102 4.09 13.65 15.88
CA ILE A 102 3.25 14.44 14.96
C ILE A 102 2.31 15.38 15.74
N GLN A 103 1.63 14.88 16.77
CA GLN A 103 0.77 15.71 17.65
C GLN A 103 1.57 16.86 18.27
N ALA A 104 2.76 16.59 18.80
CA ALA A 104 3.60 17.62 19.42
C ALA A 104 4.07 18.66 18.40
N GLN A 105 4.44 18.23 17.19
CA GLN A 105 4.83 19.11 16.10
C GLN A 105 3.65 19.98 15.65
N LEU A 106 2.47 19.41 15.39
CA LEU A 106 1.26 20.14 15.02
C LEU A 106 0.92 21.25 16.03
N SER A 107 0.99 20.92 17.33
CA SER A 107 0.73 21.86 18.41
C SER A 107 1.78 22.99 18.46
N ALA A 108 3.07 22.65 18.40
CA ALA A 108 4.15 23.62 18.52
C ALA A 108 4.32 24.51 17.27
N ASN A 109 4.08 23.94 16.10
CA ASN A 109 4.38 24.57 14.82
C ASN A 109 3.18 25.38 14.31
N LEU A 110 1.97 24.81 14.37
CA LEU A 110 0.78 25.33 13.70
C LEU A 110 -0.40 25.62 14.66
N ASN A 111 -0.19 25.52 15.98
CA ASN A 111 -1.24 25.64 17.00
C ASN A 111 -2.39 24.63 16.85
N ILE A 112 -2.18 23.53 16.11
CA ILE A 112 -3.20 22.50 15.91
C ILE A 112 -3.22 21.57 17.12
N ASN A 113 -4.36 21.47 17.79
CA ASN A 113 -4.55 20.61 18.95
C ASN A 113 -5.17 19.28 18.51
N ALA A 114 -4.32 18.27 18.30
CA ALA A 114 -4.78 16.94 17.92
C ALA A 114 -4.99 16.04 19.14
N THR A 115 -6.05 15.24 19.19
CA THR A 115 -6.14 14.06 20.07
C THR A 115 -5.66 12.81 19.35
N ILE A 116 -5.11 11.82 20.06
CA ILE A 116 -4.69 10.56 19.46
C ILE A 116 -5.72 9.49 19.78
N GLU A 117 -6.17 8.77 18.76
CA GLU A 117 -7.14 7.69 18.86
C GLU A 117 -6.60 6.43 18.19
N GLU A 118 -6.51 5.35 18.96
CA GLU A 118 -6.20 4.01 18.45
C GLU A 118 -7.50 3.35 17.98
N VAL A 119 -7.48 2.80 16.77
CA VAL A 119 -8.62 2.09 16.16
C VAL A 119 -8.22 0.64 15.91
N GLU A 120 -9.19 -0.27 16.04
CA GLU A 120 -9.03 -1.69 15.68
C GLU A 120 -8.60 -1.80 14.21
N SER A 121 -7.71 -2.75 13.89
CA SER A 121 -7.02 -2.79 12.58
C SER A 121 -7.97 -2.95 11.40
N SER A 122 -8.92 -3.89 11.45
CA SER A 122 -9.84 -4.13 10.33
C SER A 122 -10.78 -2.94 10.13
N GLN A 123 -11.36 -2.43 11.23
CA GLN A 123 -12.15 -1.21 11.19
C GLN A 123 -11.35 -0.02 10.61
N PHE A 124 -10.08 0.12 11.01
CA PHE A 124 -9.22 1.19 10.54
C PHE A 124 -9.03 1.17 9.03
N ILE A 125 -8.76 -0.01 8.47
CA ILE A 125 -8.57 -0.16 7.02
C ILE A 125 -9.87 0.11 6.27
N ASP A 126 -10.99 -0.43 6.73
CA ASP A 126 -12.29 -0.28 6.08
C ASP A 126 -12.75 1.20 6.04
N GLU A 127 -12.65 1.90 7.16
CA GLU A 127 -13.05 3.31 7.27
C GLU A 127 -12.09 4.24 6.53
N SER A 128 -10.77 3.94 6.55
CA SER A 128 -9.79 4.70 5.77
C SER A 128 -10.03 4.57 4.28
N ASN A 129 -10.27 3.36 3.75
CA ASN A 129 -10.52 3.14 2.31
C ASN A 129 -11.80 3.84 1.82
N GLN A 130 -12.80 3.97 2.69
CA GLN A 130 -14.04 4.67 2.41
C GLN A 130 -13.95 6.19 2.61
N GLY A 131 -12.80 6.72 3.02
CA GLY A 131 -12.61 8.16 3.26
C GLY A 131 -13.48 8.69 4.40
N LEU A 132 -13.74 7.88 5.43
CA LEU A 132 -14.67 8.23 6.53
C LEU A 132 -13.99 8.99 7.68
N TYR A 133 -12.66 9.05 7.71
CA TYR A 133 -11.94 9.68 8.81
C TYR A 133 -11.91 11.20 8.70
N ASP A 134 -12.61 11.85 9.63
CA ASP A 134 -12.52 13.29 9.86
C ASP A 134 -11.23 13.61 10.63
N GLY A 135 -10.19 14.03 9.92
CA GLY A 135 -8.91 14.39 10.51
C GLY A 135 -7.72 13.72 9.86
N ILE A 136 -6.72 13.40 10.68
CA ILE A 136 -5.47 12.80 10.24
C ILE A 136 -5.54 11.30 10.51
N HIS A 137 -5.14 10.47 9.53
CA HIS A 137 -4.93 9.05 9.74
C HIS A 137 -3.52 8.61 9.33
N LEU A 138 -2.89 7.76 10.13
CA LEU A 138 -1.55 7.25 9.89
C LEU A 138 -1.62 5.88 9.21
N LEU A 139 -1.36 5.89 7.92
CA LEU A 139 -1.30 4.70 7.07
C LEU A 139 -0.11 4.82 6.12
N GLY A 140 0.27 3.69 5.55
CA GLY A 140 1.26 3.58 4.50
C GLY A 140 1.06 2.28 3.73
N TRP A 141 1.92 2.06 2.73
CA TRP A 141 1.80 0.95 1.80
C TRP A 141 3.12 0.20 1.66
N THR A 142 3.03 -1.12 1.54
CA THR A 142 4.14 -1.97 1.08
C THR A 142 3.69 -2.54 -0.26
N GLY A 143 4.49 -2.37 -1.31
CA GLY A 143 4.07 -2.81 -2.63
C GLY A 143 3.91 -4.33 -2.75
N ASP A 144 2.82 -4.76 -3.39
CA ASP A 144 2.51 -6.15 -3.71
C ASP A 144 3.23 -6.63 -4.97
N TYR A 145 3.45 -5.73 -5.92
CA TYR A 145 4.17 -5.98 -7.16
C TYR A 145 4.99 -4.75 -7.60
N PRO A 146 6.11 -4.93 -8.33
CA PRO A 146 7.09 -3.88 -8.57
C PRO A 146 6.68 -2.96 -9.74
N HIS A 147 5.53 -2.29 -9.62
CA HIS A 147 5.05 -1.32 -10.60
C HIS A 147 4.37 -0.14 -9.92
N VAL A 148 4.47 1.05 -10.51
CA VAL A 148 3.94 2.31 -9.92
C VAL A 148 2.42 2.29 -9.74
N THR A 149 1.69 1.55 -10.56
CA THR A 149 0.23 1.38 -10.43
C THR A 149 -0.16 0.69 -9.12
N ASN A 150 0.73 -0.11 -8.53
CA ASN A 150 0.49 -0.74 -7.24
C ASN A 150 0.43 0.27 -6.08
N PHE A 151 1.02 1.44 -6.28
CA PHE A 151 1.00 2.52 -5.32
C PHE A 151 -0.01 3.59 -5.72
N LEU A 152 0.13 4.15 -6.93
CA LEU A 152 -0.62 5.33 -7.34
C LEU A 152 -2.10 5.00 -7.61
N ASP A 153 -2.39 4.04 -8.49
CA ASP A 153 -3.76 3.73 -8.90
C ASP A 153 -4.61 3.22 -7.73
N GLY A 154 -4.01 2.43 -6.84
CA GLY A 154 -4.70 1.89 -5.66
C GLY A 154 -5.07 2.93 -4.59
N HIS A 155 -4.45 4.11 -4.61
CA HIS A 155 -4.64 5.15 -3.59
C HIS A 155 -5.21 6.46 -4.17
N PHE A 156 -5.07 6.69 -5.47
CA PHE A 156 -5.47 7.93 -6.14
C PHE A 156 -6.26 7.70 -7.45
N GLY A 157 -6.64 6.46 -7.74
CA GLY A 157 -7.47 6.13 -8.90
C GLY A 157 -8.87 6.77 -8.82
N LYS A 158 -9.54 6.82 -9.97
CA LYS A 158 -10.83 7.51 -10.17
C LYS A 158 -11.99 6.99 -9.32
N THR A 159 -11.89 5.77 -8.83
CA THR A 159 -12.88 5.13 -7.95
C THR A 159 -12.42 5.05 -6.51
N ILE A 160 -11.22 5.55 -6.19
CA ILE A 160 -10.60 5.40 -4.88
C ILE A 160 -10.95 6.57 -3.99
N THR A 161 -11.71 6.31 -2.92
CA THR A 161 -12.23 7.33 -2.02
C THR A 161 -11.39 7.53 -0.75
N GLN A 162 -10.21 6.93 -0.67
CA GLN A 162 -9.43 6.87 0.58
C GLN A 162 -9.15 8.25 1.20
N PHE A 163 -8.98 9.28 0.37
CA PHE A 163 -8.76 10.66 0.80
C PHE A 163 -9.96 11.58 0.56
N GLY A 164 -11.14 11.04 0.23
CA GLY A 164 -12.33 11.80 -0.18
C GLY A 164 -12.61 11.70 -1.68
N GLU A 165 -13.23 12.73 -2.26
CA GLU A 165 -13.49 12.77 -3.70
C GLU A 165 -12.16 12.76 -4.51
N PRO A 166 -12.00 11.88 -5.51
CA PRO A 166 -10.80 11.83 -6.34
C PRO A 166 -10.53 13.14 -7.09
N PHE A 167 -9.25 13.49 -7.24
CA PHE A 167 -8.81 14.62 -8.04
C PHE A 167 -8.64 14.21 -9.51
N ASP A 168 -9.36 14.86 -10.43
CA ASP A 168 -9.34 14.49 -11.86
C ASP A 168 -7.97 14.65 -12.52
N ASP A 169 -7.16 15.61 -12.07
CA ASP A 169 -5.79 15.86 -12.53
C ASP A 169 -4.74 14.94 -11.88
N ILE A 170 -5.13 14.14 -10.89
CA ILE A 170 -4.35 12.96 -10.45
C ILE A 170 -4.87 11.70 -11.15
N ALA A 171 -6.16 11.40 -11.00
CA ALA A 171 -6.76 10.15 -11.46
C ALA A 171 -6.76 10.01 -12.99
N GLY A 172 -6.98 11.11 -13.73
CA GLY A 172 -7.01 11.10 -15.19
C GLY A 172 -5.68 10.70 -15.82
N PRO A 173 -4.54 11.34 -15.47
CA PRO A 173 -3.23 10.91 -15.93
C PRO A 173 -2.88 9.48 -15.55
N LEU A 174 -3.24 9.02 -14.34
CA LEU A 174 -3.01 7.63 -13.92
C LEU A 174 -3.80 6.62 -14.78
N GLU A 175 -5.09 6.87 -15.00
CA GLU A 175 -5.95 6.03 -15.87
C GLU A 175 -5.37 5.94 -17.29
N GLN A 176 -4.87 7.05 -17.83
CA GLN A 176 -4.22 7.04 -19.14
C GLN A 176 -2.88 6.30 -19.13
N ALA A 177 -2.03 6.54 -18.13
CA ALA A 177 -0.69 5.95 -18.02
C ALA A 177 -0.76 4.42 -17.90
N ALA A 178 -1.71 3.90 -17.13
CA ALA A 178 -1.92 2.46 -16.95
C ALA A 178 -2.27 1.72 -18.26
N SER A 179 -2.71 2.44 -19.30
CA SER A 179 -3.01 1.88 -20.63
C SER A 179 -1.80 1.88 -21.60
N ILE A 180 -0.66 2.44 -21.21
CA ILE A 180 0.53 2.61 -22.05
C ILE A 180 1.58 1.59 -21.65
N ALA A 181 2.01 0.76 -22.61
CA ALA A 181 3.00 -0.30 -22.36
C ALA A 181 4.45 0.20 -22.31
N ASP A 182 4.77 1.29 -23.02
CA ASP A 182 6.13 1.85 -23.04
C ASP A 182 6.31 2.81 -21.85
N PRO A 183 7.25 2.53 -20.91
CA PRO A 183 7.47 3.37 -19.74
C PRO A 183 7.88 4.81 -20.09
N ASP A 184 8.62 5.03 -21.18
CA ASP A 184 9.05 6.38 -21.58
C ASP A 184 7.88 7.21 -22.10
N GLU A 185 6.91 6.55 -22.77
CA GLU A 185 5.68 7.20 -23.21
C GLU A 185 4.71 7.50 -22.05
N ALA A 186 4.71 6.65 -21.01
CA ALA A 186 3.90 6.85 -19.80
C ALA A 186 4.51 7.89 -18.83
N ALA A 187 5.82 8.12 -18.88
CA ALA A 187 6.56 8.95 -17.93
C ALA A 187 5.97 10.36 -17.67
N PRO A 188 5.54 11.13 -18.70
CA PRO A 188 4.97 12.47 -18.50
C PRO A 188 3.62 12.48 -17.77
N LEU A 189 2.86 11.38 -17.85
CA LEU A 189 1.57 11.26 -17.16
C LEU A 189 1.78 10.99 -15.66
N TYR A 190 2.76 10.15 -15.32
CA TYR A 190 3.15 9.96 -13.92
C TYR A 190 3.77 11.22 -13.32
N GLU A 191 4.53 12.00 -14.10
CA GLU A 191 5.01 13.32 -13.67
C GLU A 191 3.86 14.27 -13.33
N ALA A 192 2.85 14.34 -14.20
CA ALA A 192 1.66 15.16 -13.97
C ALA A 192 0.92 14.74 -12.69
N ALA A 193 0.67 13.43 -12.52
CA ALA A 193 -0.01 12.90 -11.34
C ALA A 193 0.78 13.18 -10.04
N ASN A 194 2.09 12.95 -10.02
CA ASN A 194 2.93 13.20 -8.85
C ASN A 194 2.95 14.69 -8.45
N ASN A 195 3.05 15.59 -9.44
CA ASN A 195 3.00 17.04 -9.19
C ASN A 195 1.63 17.45 -8.62
N ALA A 196 0.54 16.90 -9.14
CA ALA A 196 -0.81 17.15 -8.61
C ALA A 196 -1.01 16.57 -7.20
N ILE A 197 -0.47 15.38 -6.90
CA ILE A 197 -0.45 14.83 -5.52
C ILE A 197 0.29 15.78 -4.57
N ARG A 198 1.43 16.32 -5.00
CA ARG A 198 2.20 17.31 -4.24
C ARG A 198 1.44 18.63 -4.05
N GLU A 199 0.75 19.11 -5.07
CA GLU A 199 -0.05 20.34 -5.00
C GLU A 199 -1.24 20.18 -4.06
N HIS A 200 -2.06 19.15 -4.27
CA HIS A 200 -3.30 18.95 -3.53
C HIS A 200 -3.10 18.41 -2.12
N VAL A 201 -1.97 17.76 -1.83
CA VAL A 201 -1.65 17.19 -0.50
C VAL A 201 -2.83 16.36 0.09
N PRO A 202 -3.34 15.33 -0.60
CA PRO A 202 -4.28 14.38 0.01
C PRO A 202 -3.62 13.58 1.15
N MET A 203 -2.29 13.50 1.13
CA MET A 203 -1.48 12.91 2.18
C MET A 203 -0.13 13.62 2.26
N VAL A 204 0.54 13.51 3.41
CA VAL A 204 1.97 13.86 3.58
C VAL A 204 2.78 12.55 3.59
N PRO A 205 3.71 12.35 2.63
CA PRO A 205 4.61 11.22 2.60
C PRO A 205 5.73 11.48 3.62
N VAL A 206 5.79 10.62 4.64
CA VAL A 206 6.73 10.79 5.76
C VAL A 206 8.06 10.13 5.43
N SER A 207 8.03 8.87 4.98
CA SER A 207 9.24 8.06 4.85
C SER A 207 9.11 6.93 3.83
N HIS A 208 10.27 6.52 3.31
CA HIS A 208 10.49 5.18 2.79
C HIS A 208 11.44 4.48 3.77
N SER A 209 10.98 3.36 4.32
CA SER A 209 11.67 2.71 5.43
C SER A 209 12.59 1.60 4.95
N GLY A 210 13.74 1.46 5.61
CA GLY A 210 14.58 0.28 5.47
C GLY A 210 13.82 -0.96 5.94
N ALA A 211 13.62 -1.93 5.05
CA ALA A 211 13.00 -3.20 5.41
C ALA A 211 13.97 -4.04 6.27
N PHE A 212 13.51 -4.55 7.41
CA PHE A 212 14.32 -5.44 8.25
C PHE A 212 13.49 -6.59 8.79
N VAL A 213 14.17 -7.72 9.01
CA VAL A 213 13.64 -8.85 9.78
C VAL A 213 14.73 -9.31 10.75
N ALA A 214 14.35 -9.60 11.99
CA ALA A 214 15.25 -10.17 12.98
C ALA A 214 15.14 -11.70 12.97
N ALA A 215 16.26 -12.38 12.76
CA ALA A 215 16.35 -13.83 12.79
C ALA A 215 17.40 -14.29 13.81
N ARG A 216 17.25 -15.51 14.33
CA ARG A 216 18.30 -16.14 15.14
C ARG A 216 19.53 -16.36 14.25
N ALA A 217 20.73 -16.21 14.82
CA ALA A 217 21.99 -16.29 14.08
C ALA A 217 22.23 -17.62 13.33
N GLY A 218 21.54 -18.70 13.70
CA GLY A 218 21.61 -19.99 13.01
C GLY A 218 20.61 -20.15 11.86
N ILE A 219 19.83 -19.12 11.52
CA ILE A 219 18.94 -19.14 10.36
C ILE A 219 19.71 -18.57 9.16
N GLU A 220 19.90 -19.39 8.14
CA GLU A 220 20.50 -19.00 6.87
C GLU A 220 19.41 -18.52 5.89
N GLY A 221 19.74 -17.57 5.01
CA GLY A 221 18.80 -17.07 3.98
C GLY A 221 17.71 -16.11 4.49
N ALA A 222 17.73 -15.76 5.78
CA ALA A 222 16.80 -14.78 6.33
C ALA A 222 16.94 -13.41 5.65
N HIS A 223 15.82 -12.88 5.15
CA HIS A 223 15.77 -11.63 4.40
C HIS A 223 14.46 -10.88 4.66
N ALA A 224 14.47 -9.58 4.43
CA ALA A 224 13.25 -8.79 4.26
C ALA A 224 13.04 -8.61 2.74
N PRO A 225 11.93 -9.08 2.17
CA PRO A 225 11.69 -8.90 0.74
C PRO A 225 11.38 -7.42 0.46
N PRO A 226 11.81 -6.88 -0.70
CA PRO A 226 11.45 -5.52 -1.11
C PRO A 226 9.96 -5.37 -1.45
N TRP A 227 9.29 -6.47 -1.81
CA TRP A 227 7.87 -6.53 -2.22
C TRP A 227 7.20 -7.78 -1.66
N GLY A 228 5.90 -7.72 -1.41
CA GLY A 228 5.10 -8.86 -0.96
C GLY A 228 5.55 -9.43 0.40
N HIS A 229 5.24 -10.72 0.63
CA HIS A 229 5.52 -11.40 1.89
C HIS A 229 6.87 -12.13 1.92
N ILE A 230 7.37 -12.42 3.13
CA ILE A 230 8.61 -13.18 3.36
C ILE A 230 8.45 -14.59 2.79
N GLN A 231 9.44 -15.04 2.01
CA GLN A 231 9.47 -16.40 1.47
C GLN A 231 10.21 -17.34 2.43
N PHE A 232 9.49 -18.06 3.31
CA PHE A 232 10.11 -18.91 4.34
C PHE A 232 10.78 -20.15 3.76
N ASN A 233 10.39 -20.59 2.57
CA ASN A 233 11.06 -21.67 1.85
C ASN A 233 12.51 -21.34 1.45
N LEU A 234 12.93 -20.08 1.57
CA LEU A 234 14.31 -19.65 1.35
C LEU A 234 15.12 -19.55 2.65
N TRP A 235 14.51 -19.84 3.80
CA TRP A 235 15.14 -19.78 5.10
C TRP A 235 15.47 -21.20 5.59
N ASP A 236 16.71 -21.43 6.00
CA ASP A 236 17.12 -22.72 6.57
C ASP A 236 17.48 -22.55 8.04
N ASN A 237 16.82 -23.34 8.90
CA ASN A 237 17.11 -23.42 10.34
C ASN A 237 17.52 -24.84 10.79
N GLY A 238 17.76 -25.75 9.84
CA GLY A 238 18.07 -27.16 10.08
C GLY A 238 16.87 -28.00 10.58
N SER A 239 15.64 -27.53 10.39
CA SER A 239 14.41 -28.19 10.85
C SER A 239 13.24 -27.98 9.88
N ASP A 240 12.27 -28.89 9.91
CA ASP A 240 11.00 -28.74 9.18
C ASP A 240 10.04 -27.73 9.85
N THR A 241 10.41 -27.18 11.01
CA THR A 241 9.60 -26.21 11.75
C THR A 241 10.30 -24.87 11.87
N LEU A 242 9.70 -23.82 11.30
CA LEU A 242 10.10 -22.43 11.53
C LEU A 242 9.12 -21.76 12.51
N VAL A 243 9.66 -21.10 13.55
CA VAL A 243 8.86 -20.27 14.45
C VAL A 243 9.08 -18.81 14.09
N PHE A 244 8.01 -18.16 13.62
CA PHE A 244 8.01 -16.76 13.23
C PHE A 244 7.09 -15.97 14.17
N PHE A 245 7.54 -14.79 14.59
CA PHE A 245 6.72 -13.86 15.37
C PHE A 245 6.19 -12.78 14.44
N GLN A 246 4.88 -12.54 14.49
CA GLN A 246 4.24 -11.42 13.80
C GLN A 246 3.35 -10.65 14.77
N ASN A 247 2.91 -9.49 14.33
CA ASN A 247 2.32 -8.47 15.18
C ASN A 247 0.81 -8.64 15.44
N ALA A 248 0.10 -9.48 14.67
CA ALA A 248 -1.29 -9.88 14.93
C ALA A 248 -1.60 -11.30 14.41
N GLU A 249 -2.72 -11.89 14.82
CA GLU A 249 -3.22 -13.15 14.26
C GLU A 249 -3.78 -12.92 12.84
N PRO A 250 -3.65 -13.88 11.90
CA PRO A 250 -4.34 -13.82 10.61
C PRO A 250 -5.85 -13.70 10.79
N GLY A 251 -6.50 -12.87 9.97
CA GLY A 251 -7.95 -12.72 9.94
C GLY A 251 -8.64 -14.01 9.48
N SER A 252 -8.12 -14.63 8.43
CA SER A 252 -8.45 -16.02 8.05
C SER A 252 -7.37 -16.66 7.17
N LEU A 253 -7.59 -17.93 6.78
CA LEU A 253 -6.73 -18.67 5.85
C LEU A 253 -7.37 -18.84 4.46
N TYR A 254 -8.49 -18.17 4.19
CA TYR A 254 -9.09 -18.12 2.87
C TYR A 254 -8.48 -16.98 2.06
N CYS A 255 -7.29 -17.23 1.53
CA CYS A 255 -6.37 -16.21 0.99
C CYS A 255 -6.93 -15.32 -0.13
N ALA A 256 -7.96 -15.75 -0.85
CA ALA A 256 -8.50 -15.01 -1.98
C ALA A 256 -9.32 -13.77 -1.58
N ASP A 257 -9.70 -13.64 -0.30
CA ASP A 257 -10.54 -12.54 0.21
C ASP A 257 -9.87 -11.76 1.37
N GLU A 258 -8.59 -12.02 1.63
CA GLU A 258 -7.84 -11.33 2.69
C GLU A 258 -7.15 -10.06 2.15
N THR A 259 -7.15 -9.01 2.95
CA THR A 259 -6.57 -7.69 2.58
C THR A 259 -5.40 -7.28 3.48
N ASP A 260 -5.18 -7.96 4.60
CA ASP A 260 -4.16 -7.64 5.59
C ASP A 260 -2.85 -8.44 5.40
N GLY A 261 -1.74 -7.85 5.85
CA GLY A 261 -0.41 -8.44 5.67
C GLY A 261 -0.14 -9.68 6.53
N GLU A 262 -0.83 -9.85 7.66
CA GLU A 262 -0.68 -10.98 8.57
C GLU A 262 -1.28 -12.25 7.97
N SER A 263 -2.45 -12.13 7.35
CA SER A 263 -3.07 -13.19 6.57
C SER A 263 -2.26 -13.50 5.31
N LEU A 264 -1.89 -12.47 4.52
CA LEU A 264 -1.14 -12.65 3.28
C LEU A 264 0.23 -13.30 3.50
N ARG A 265 0.90 -13.05 4.63
CA ARG A 265 2.17 -13.69 4.96
C ARG A 265 2.05 -15.21 5.10
N VAL A 266 0.99 -15.69 5.73
CA VAL A 266 0.72 -17.13 5.88
C VAL A 266 0.28 -17.71 4.55
N CYS A 267 -0.62 -17.01 3.84
CA CYS A 267 -1.09 -17.39 2.51
C CYS A 267 0.07 -17.66 1.56
N GLY A 268 1.05 -16.76 1.55
CA GLY A 268 2.28 -16.91 0.81
C GLY A 268 3.09 -18.19 1.00
N GLN A 269 2.81 -18.96 2.06
CA GLN A 269 3.47 -20.24 2.36
C GLN A 269 2.59 -21.46 2.05
N ILE A 270 1.28 -21.27 1.88
CA ILE A 270 0.30 -22.36 1.74
C ILE A 270 -0.39 -22.38 0.37
N ILE A 271 -0.25 -21.31 -0.43
CA ILE A 271 -0.68 -21.25 -1.82
C ILE A 271 0.51 -21.05 -2.76
N GLU A 272 0.40 -21.55 -3.99
CA GLU A 272 1.41 -21.35 -5.04
C GLU A 272 0.74 -20.68 -6.26
N ALA A 273 1.37 -19.62 -6.78
CA ALA A 273 0.86 -18.84 -7.90
C ALA A 273 1.39 -19.35 -9.25
N LEU A 274 0.74 -18.96 -10.35
CA LEU A 274 1.21 -19.28 -11.71
C LEU A 274 2.60 -18.69 -11.99
N TYR A 275 2.84 -17.47 -11.52
CA TYR A 275 4.12 -16.75 -11.54
C TYR A 275 4.41 -16.21 -10.15
N ARG A 276 5.68 -15.93 -9.87
CA ARG A 276 6.12 -15.36 -8.60
C ARG A 276 7.30 -14.42 -8.83
N TYR A 277 7.63 -13.64 -7.80
CA TYR A 277 8.81 -12.80 -7.81
C TYR A 277 10.00 -13.49 -7.12
N THR A 278 11.21 -13.28 -7.64
CA THR A 278 12.45 -13.52 -6.90
C THR A 278 12.58 -12.50 -5.76
N ILE A 279 13.54 -12.69 -4.85
CA ILE A 279 13.84 -11.69 -3.81
C ILE A 279 14.18 -10.33 -4.45
N ASP A 280 14.81 -10.33 -5.62
CA ASP A 280 15.22 -9.13 -6.33
C ASP A 280 14.07 -8.50 -7.15
N GLY A 281 12.86 -9.08 -7.10
CA GLY A 281 11.67 -8.57 -7.78
C GLY A 281 11.51 -9.02 -9.23
N GLU A 282 12.30 -9.99 -9.71
CA GLU A 282 12.15 -10.51 -11.07
C GLU A 282 10.97 -11.49 -11.16
N VAL A 283 10.14 -11.35 -12.20
CA VAL A 283 9.04 -12.28 -12.50
C VAL A 283 9.61 -13.61 -12.99
N VAL A 284 9.29 -14.70 -12.31
CA VAL A 284 9.73 -16.06 -12.67
C VAL A 284 8.56 -17.06 -12.67
N PRO A 285 8.63 -18.13 -13.49
CA PRO A 285 7.63 -19.19 -13.53
C PRO A 285 7.37 -19.84 -12.15
N GLY A 286 6.09 -19.97 -11.80
CA GLY A 286 5.55 -20.74 -10.67
C GLY A 286 4.85 -21.99 -11.20
N LEU A 287 3.57 -22.17 -10.92
CA LEU A 287 2.77 -23.30 -11.44
C LEU A 287 2.61 -23.27 -12.97
N ALA A 288 2.76 -22.11 -13.63
CA ALA A 288 2.89 -22.03 -15.08
C ALA A 288 4.38 -22.13 -15.48
N THR A 289 4.65 -22.75 -16.62
CA THR A 289 5.98 -22.77 -17.26
C THR A 289 6.18 -21.61 -18.22
N GLU A 290 5.10 -21.15 -18.86
CA GLU A 290 5.06 -20.02 -19.79
C GLU A 290 3.63 -19.46 -19.84
N CYS A 291 3.48 -18.15 -20.04
CA CYS A 291 2.21 -17.53 -20.43
C CYS A 291 2.49 -16.59 -21.61
N ALA A 292 1.84 -16.83 -22.75
CA ALA A 292 2.01 -16.04 -23.95
C ALA A 292 0.74 -15.22 -24.24
N PRO A 293 0.85 -13.90 -24.47
CA PRO A 293 -0.29 -13.09 -24.89
C PRO A 293 -0.60 -13.27 -26.38
N ASN A 294 -1.84 -12.96 -26.77
CA ASN A 294 -2.18 -12.64 -28.15
C ASN A 294 -1.70 -11.23 -28.55
N ASP A 295 -1.80 -10.91 -29.84
CA ASP A 295 -1.27 -9.66 -30.42
C ASP A 295 -1.85 -8.38 -29.78
N ASP A 296 -3.09 -8.44 -29.31
CA ASP A 296 -3.84 -7.35 -28.69
C ASP A 296 -3.80 -7.36 -27.14
N LEU A 297 -3.04 -8.29 -26.54
CA LEU A 297 -2.86 -8.42 -25.08
C LEU A 297 -4.16 -8.68 -24.28
N THR A 298 -5.21 -9.16 -24.93
CA THR A 298 -6.53 -9.44 -24.34
C THR A 298 -6.70 -10.89 -23.89
N VAL A 299 -5.85 -11.81 -24.36
CA VAL A 299 -5.90 -13.24 -24.05
C VAL A 299 -4.49 -13.74 -23.77
N TRP A 300 -4.32 -14.35 -22.60
CA TRP A 300 -3.06 -14.98 -22.19
C TRP A 300 -3.24 -16.49 -22.12
N THR A 301 -2.39 -17.24 -22.84
CA THR A 301 -2.39 -18.71 -22.82
C THR A 301 -1.23 -19.20 -21.98
N CYS A 302 -1.55 -19.88 -20.87
CA CYS A 302 -0.55 -20.39 -19.93
C CYS A 302 -0.36 -21.91 -20.06
N SER A 303 0.89 -22.35 -20.19
CA SER A 303 1.28 -23.75 -20.08
C SER A 303 1.57 -24.07 -18.61
N LEU A 304 1.01 -25.17 -18.09
CA LEU A 304 1.11 -25.54 -16.67
C LEU A 304 2.20 -26.60 -16.43
N ARG A 305 2.79 -26.60 -15.23
CA ARG A 305 3.71 -27.65 -14.79
C ARG A 305 2.97 -28.97 -14.67
N GLU A 306 3.58 -30.04 -15.19
CA GLU A 306 3.06 -31.40 -15.08
C GLU A 306 3.49 -32.06 -13.76
N GLY A 307 2.66 -32.98 -13.26
CA GLY A 307 2.98 -33.83 -12.11
C GLY A 307 2.92 -33.14 -10.75
N VAL A 308 2.35 -31.93 -10.68
CA VAL A 308 2.10 -31.22 -9.41
C VAL A 308 0.90 -31.86 -8.69
N THR A 309 1.02 -31.99 -7.37
CA THR A 309 -0.02 -32.57 -6.51
C THR A 309 -0.28 -31.68 -5.29
N PHE A 310 -1.54 -31.59 -4.87
CA PHE A 310 -1.92 -30.97 -3.61
C PHE A 310 -1.57 -31.86 -2.40
N HIS A 311 -1.63 -31.28 -1.20
CA HIS A 311 -1.32 -32.00 0.05
C HIS A 311 -2.24 -33.19 0.34
N ASP A 312 -3.43 -33.24 -0.27
CA ASP A 312 -4.36 -34.36 -0.17
C ASP A 312 -4.10 -35.48 -1.21
N GLY A 313 -3.12 -35.28 -2.10
CA GLY A 313 -2.73 -36.20 -3.15
C GLY A 313 -3.50 -36.03 -4.47
N SER A 314 -4.43 -35.09 -4.57
CA SER A 314 -5.07 -34.73 -5.84
C SER A 314 -4.07 -34.08 -6.80
N THR A 315 -4.30 -34.22 -8.11
CA THR A 315 -3.44 -33.67 -9.16
C THR A 315 -3.88 -32.26 -9.52
N PHE A 316 -2.90 -31.39 -9.77
CA PHE A 316 -3.15 -30.05 -10.30
C PHE A 316 -3.34 -30.07 -11.81
N ASP A 317 -4.41 -29.42 -12.29
CA ASP A 317 -4.66 -29.16 -13.71
C ASP A 317 -5.29 -27.77 -13.97
N ALA A 318 -5.61 -27.48 -15.24
CA ALA A 318 -6.17 -26.19 -15.63
C ALA A 318 -7.54 -25.88 -15.01
N ASN A 319 -8.33 -26.89 -14.62
CA ASN A 319 -9.59 -26.66 -13.92
C ASN A 319 -9.37 -26.06 -12.54
N ASP A 320 -8.29 -26.43 -11.84
CA ASP A 320 -7.97 -25.85 -10.54
C ASP A 320 -7.63 -24.35 -10.65
N VAL A 321 -6.92 -23.99 -11.73
CA VAL A 321 -6.66 -22.58 -12.07
C VAL A 321 -7.98 -21.85 -12.32
N VAL A 322 -8.84 -22.40 -13.17
CA VAL A 322 -10.16 -21.80 -13.48
C VAL A 322 -10.98 -21.63 -12.19
N VAL A 323 -11.09 -22.66 -11.37
CA VAL A 323 -11.83 -22.62 -10.11
C VAL A 323 -11.28 -21.54 -9.16
N SER A 324 -9.95 -21.37 -9.08
CA SER A 324 -9.33 -20.34 -8.24
C SER A 324 -9.73 -18.93 -8.66
N TYR A 325 -9.70 -18.64 -9.98
CA TYR A 325 -10.11 -17.33 -10.50
C TYR A 325 -11.62 -17.13 -10.42
N THR A 326 -12.41 -18.15 -10.73
CA THR A 326 -13.89 -18.10 -10.63
C THR A 326 -14.34 -17.82 -9.21
N ALA A 327 -13.63 -18.30 -8.19
CA ALA A 327 -13.96 -18.00 -6.80
C ALA A 327 -13.98 -16.49 -6.52
N GLY A 328 -13.06 -15.71 -7.09
CA GLY A 328 -13.04 -14.25 -6.91
C GLY A 328 -13.84 -13.47 -7.96
N LEU A 329 -13.88 -13.95 -9.20
CA LEU A 329 -14.50 -13.24 -10.32
C LEU A 329 -16.00 -13.54 -10.52
N ASP A 330 -16.57 -14.55 -9.87
CA ASP A 330 -18.00 -14.88 -10.00
C ASP A 330 -18.66 -14.89 -8.61
N ALA A 331 -19.47 -13.89 -8.31
CA ALA A 331 -20.16 -13.76 -7.03
C ALA A 331 -21.24 -14.84 -6.82
N SER A 332 -21.63 -15.56 -7.88
CA SER A 332 -22.53 -16.72 -7.79
C SER A 332 -21.79 -18.02 -7.50
N SER A 333 -20.46 -18.03 -7.58
CA SER A 333 -19.64 -19.19 -7.26
C SER A 333 -19.91 -19.65 -5.82
N PRO A 334 -20.08 -20.96 -5.58
CA PRO A 334 -20.20 -21.48 -4.22
C PRO A 334 -18.92 -21.30 -3.39
N LEU A 335 -17.80 -20.95 -4.04
CA LEU A 335 -16.53 -20.64 -3.40
C LEU A 335 -16.34 -19.14 -3.14
N HIS A 336 -17.26 -18.28 -3.59
CA HIS A 336 -17.23 -16.84 -3.31
C HIS A 336 -17.73 -16.54 -1.88
N THR A 337 -17.12 -17.21 -0.90
CA THR A 337 -17.50 -17.17 0.53
C THR A 337 -16.27 -16.87 1.39
N GLY A 338 -15.65 -15.72 1.17
CA GLY A 338 -14.50 -15.28 1.95
C GLY A 338 -14.88 -14.81 3.35
N SER A 339 -13.86 -14.49 4.15
CA SER A 339 -14.01 -14.07 5.55
C SER A 339 -14.62 -12.66 5.67
N THR A 340 -14.24 -11.77 4.76
CA THR A 340 -14.70 -10.37 4.69
C THR A 340 -15.87 -10.22 3.72
N GLY A 341 -15.88 -11.03 2.67
CA GLY A 341 -16.81 -10.95 1.54
C GLY A 341 -16.58 -9.73 0.64
N SER A 342 -15.44 -9.05 0.78
CA SER A 342 -15.15 -7.77 0.11
C SER A 342 -14.45 -7.93 -1.24
N TRP A 343 -13.63 -8.98 -1.40
CA TRP A 343 -12.91 -9.32 -2.64
C TRP A 343 -12.15 -8.16 -3.28
N VAL A 344 -11.66 -7.24 -2.44
CA VAL A 344 -11.06 -5.95 -2.86
C VAL A 344 -9.96 -6.13 -3.89
N TYR A 345 -9.07 -7.11 -3.70
CA TYR A 345 -7.98 -7.35 -4.66
C TYR A 345 -8.45 -7.85 -6.02
N TYR A 346 -9.57 -8.58 -6.11
CA TYR A 346 -10.09 -9.01 -7.40
C TYR A 346 -10.71 -7.83 -8.16
N ASP A 347 -11.45 -6.97 -7.45
CA ASP A 347 -11.97 -5.73 -8.02
C ASP A 347 -10.83 -4.82 -8.50
N TYR A 348 -9.81 -4.64 -7.66
CA TYR A 348 -8.64 -3.82 -7.94
C TYR A 348 -7.77 -4.34 -9.10
N ILE A 349 -7.37 -5.62 -9.06
CA ILE A 349 -6.42 -6.19 -10.05
C ILE A 349 -7.10 -6.46 -11.39
N PHE A 350 -8.36 -6.89 -11.35
CA PHE A 350 -9.09 -7.27 -12.57
C PHE A 350 -10.13 -6.22 -12.98
N GLY A 351 -10.05 -4.99 -12.47
CA GLY A 351 -10.87 -3.86 -12.95
C GLY A 351 -12.38 -4.06 -12.81
N GLY A 352 -12.83 -4.62 -11.68
CA GLY A 352 -14.25 -4.85 -11.40
C GLY A 352 -14.92 -5.92 -12.26
N LEU A 353 -14.14 -6.87 -12.79
CA LEU A 353 -14.65 -8.01 -13.55
C LEU A 353 -15.45 -9.04 -12.70
N ILE A 354 -15.82 -8.72 -11.46
CA ILE A 354 -16.71 -9.57 -10.68
C ILE A 354 -18.08 -9.65 -11.38
N ASN A 355 -18.45 -10.85 -11.84
CA ASN A 355 -19.59 -11.19 -12.68
C ASN A 355 -19.55 -10.66 -14.13
N ALA A 356 -18.38 -10.21 -14.61
CA ALA A 356 -18.21 -9.89 -16.02
C ALA A 356 -18.08 -11.19 -16.83
N GLY A 357 -19.22 -11.72 -17.27
CA GLY A 357 -19.33 -12.91 -18.11
C GLY A 357 -19.16 -12.65 -19.60
#